data_AF-A0A9E4Q0I4-F1
#
_entry.id   AF-A0A9E4Q0I4-F1
#
_cell.length_a   1.000
_cell.length_b   1.000
_cell.length_c   1.000
_cell.angle_alpha   90.00
_cell.angle_beta   90.00
_cell.angle_gamma   90.00
#
_symmetry.space_group_name_H-M   'P 1'
#
loop_
_entity.id
_entity.type
_entity.pdbx_description
1 polymer ?
#
loop_
_entity_poly.entity_id
_entity_poly.type
_entity_poly.pdbx_seq_one_letter_code
_entity_poly.pdbx_strand_id
1 'polypeptide(L)'
;MLAILIIVGIVFLISLAGGALGNAFGFGFLSTPIAAIQIPAEPFLPGELFPGFTVMNTMVTAWISIIILVIISYFATRRISEVPRGMQNLIEVFIEFFLNLSESIAGPERARRFFPLVMTIFLYIMISNWTGILPGFGTIGWIESADDVIHHREVAEGGQAN
;
A
#
# COMPACT_ATOMS: atom_id res chain seq x y z
N MET A 1 -22.54 8.30 -3.74
CA MET A 1 -21.77 8.03 -2.50
C MET A 1 -21.94 6.58 -2.03
N LEU A 2 -23.18 6.11 -1.81
CA LEU A 2 -23.47 4.70 -1.48
C LEU A 2 -23.00 3.72 -2.57
N ALA A 3 -23.26 4.01 -3.85
CA ALA A 3 -22.85 3.17 -4.97
C ALA A 3 -21.31 3.01 -5.08
N ILE A 4 -20.56 4.09 -4.84
CA ILE A 4 -19.09 4.07 -4.86
C ILE A 4 -18.55 3.18 -3.74
N LEU A 5 -19.17 3.23 -2.55
CA LEU A 5 -18.79 2.39 -1.41
C LEU A 5 -19.13 0.91 -1.62
N ILE A 6 -20.25 0.61 -2.27
CA ILE A 6 -20.60 -0.77 -2.64
C ILE A 6 -19.58 -1.30 -3.65
N ILE A 7 -19.23 -0.50 -4.65
CA ILE A 7 -18.22 -0.87 -5.64
C ILE A 7 -16.87 -1.10 -4.96
N VAL A 8 -16.42 -0.19 -4.09
CA VAL A 8 -15.16 -0.34 -3.35
C VAL A 8 -15.18 -1.55 -2.42
N GLY A 9 -16.28 -1.83 -1.74
CA GLY A 9 -16.44 -2.99 -0.87
C GLY A 9 -16.46 -4.31 -1.63
N ILE A 10 -17.12 -4.35 -2.78
CA ILE A 10 -17.13 -5.52 -3.68
C ILE A 10 -15.72 -5.75 -4.24
N VAL A 11 -15.06 -4.70 -4.71
CA VAL A 11 -13.68 -4.76 -5.18
C VAL A 11 -12.76 -5.24 -4.05
N PHE A 12 -12.90 -4.72 -2.83
CA PHE A 12 -12.16 -5.17 -1.65
C PHE A 12 -12.36 -6.66 -1.37
N LEU A 13 -13.60 -7.14 -1.39
CA LEU A 13 -13.92 -8.56 -1.13
C LEU A 13 -13.40 -9.49 -2.23
N ILE A 14 -13.54 -9.09 -3.50
CA ILE A 14 -13.02 -9.83 -4.65
C ILE A 14 -11.49 -9.85 -4.63
N SER A 15 -10.85 -8.74 -4.27
CA SER A 15 -9.39 -8.66 -4.11
C SER A 15 -8.89 -9.50 -2.93
N LEU A 16 -9.62 -9.55 -1.81
CA LEU A 16 -9.28 -10.38 -0.64
C LEU A 16 -9.42 -11.87 -0.96
N ALA A 17 -10.52 -12.25 -1.61
CA ALA A 17 -10.84 -13.63 -2.00
C ALA A 17 -10.04 -14.12 -3.22
N GLY A 18 -9.59 -13.22 -4.10
CA GLY A 18 -8.75 -13.55 -5.25
C GLY A 18 -7.24 -13.48 -4.99
N GLY A 19 -6.82 -12.72 -3.97
CA GLY A 19 -5.42 -12.45 -3.64
C GLY A 19 -4.79 -13.47 -2.68
N ALA A 20 -3.86 -13.01 -1.83
CA ALA A 20 -3.02 -13.88 -0.99
C ALA A 20 -3.79 -14.75 0.02
N LEU A 21 -4.87 -14.21 0.62
CA LEU A 21 -5.73 -14.97 1.53
C LEU A 21 -6.56 -16.02 0.79
N GLY A 22 -7.13 -15.65 -0.35
CA GLY A 22 -7.84 -16.57 -1.26
C GLY A 22 -6.99 -17.72 -1.77
N ASN A 23 -5.70 -17.46 -2.03
CA ASN A 23 -4.74 -18.47 -2.46
C ASN A 23 -4.60 -19.63 -1.46
N ALA A 24 -4.70 -19.36 -0.15
CA ALA A 24 -4.67 -20.39 0.88
C ALA A 24 -5.89 -21.33 0.84
N PHE A 25 -6.99 -20.91 0.21
CA PHE A 25 -8.24 -21.66 0.07
C PHE A 25 -8.52 -22.09 -1.38
N GLY A 26 -7.55 -21.95 -2.30
CA GLY A 26 -7.67 -22.35 -3.70
C GLY A 26 -8.36 -21.36 -4.63
N PHE A 27 -8.65 -20.13 -4.18
CA PHE A 27 -9.31 -19.06 -4.96
C PHE A 27 -8.35 -18.03 -5.56
N GLY A 28 -7.04 -18.33 -5.63
CA GLY A 28 -5.95 -17.40 -5.97
C GLY A 28 -5.87 -16.92 -7.43
N PHE A 29 -6.98 -16.48 -8.04
CA PHE A 29 -6.99 -15.99 -9.44
C PHE A 29 -6.33 -14.62 -9.63
N LEU A 30 -6.11 -13.87 -8.55
CA LEU A 30 -5.31 -12.62 -8.48
C LEU A 30 -3.98 -12.86 -7.75
N SER A 31 -3.58 -14.11 -7.54
CA SER A 31 -2.31 -14.44 -6.91
C SER A 31 -1.16 -13.94 -7.79
N THR A 32 -0.26 -13.17 -7.21
CA THR A 32 0.98 -12.76 -7.88
C THR A 32 1.98 -13.92 -7.85
N PRO A 33 2.80 -14.11 -8.89
CA PRO A 33 3.97 -14.97 -8.80
C PRO A 33 4.81 -14.54 -7.59
N ILE A 34 5.33 -15.49 -6.81
CA ILE A 34 6.28 -15.19 -5.72
C ILE A 34 7.59 -14.75 -6.38
N ALA A 35 7.67 -13.48 -6.77
CA ALA A 35 8.92 -12.84 -7.13
C ALA A 35 9.27 -11.87 -6.00
N ALA A 36 9.77 -12.43 -4.90
CA ALA A 36 10.55 -11.66 -3.94
C ALA A 36 11.93 -11.36 -4.54
N ILE A 37 11.96 -10.71 -5.70
CA ILE A 37 13.19 -10.10 -6.21
C ILE A 37 13.20 -8.70 -5.61
N GLN A 38 13.91 -8.54 -4.50
CA GLN A 38 14.16 -7.21 -3.95
C GLN A 38 15.18 -6.50 -4.85
N ILE A 39 14.68 -5.89 -5.93
CA ILE A 39 15.49 -5.02 -6.76
C ILE A 39 15.70 -3.72 -5.98
N PRO A 40 16.94 -3.22 -5.84
CA PRO A 40 17.20 -1.94 -5.20
C PRO A 40 16.38 -0.83 -5.86
N ALA A 41 16.00 0.17 -5.06
CA ALA A 41 15.20 1.28 -5.56
C ALA A 41 15.98 2.05 -6.64
N GLU A 42 15.35 2.23 -7.80
CA GLU A 42 15.94 2.92 -8.94
C GLU A 42 15.53 4.41 -8.94
N PRO A 43 16.41 5.31 -9.43
CA PRO A 43 16.05 6.68 -9.69
C PRO A 43 14.86 6.74 -10.65
N PHE A 44 13.78 7.40 -10.24
CA PHE A 44 12.62 7.59 -11.09
C PHE A 44 12.88 8.64 -12.19
N LEU A 45 13.79 9.57 -11.94
CA LEU A 45 14.21 10.62 -12.87
C LEU A 45 15.71 10.45 -13.21
N PRO A 46 16.11 10.73 -14.46
CA PRO A 46 17.51 10.64 -14.89
C PRO A 46 18.43 11.74 -14.31
N GLY A 47 17.95 12.53 -13.36
CA GLY A 47 18.72 13.59 -12.71
C GLY A 47 18.20 13.93 -11.31
N GLU A 48 18.97 14.73 -10.58
CA GLU A 48 18.59 15.21 -9.25
C GLU A 48 17.49 16.27 -9.34
N LEU A 49 16.48 16.19 -8.48
CA LEU A 49 15.41 17.19 -8.42
C LEU A 49 15.89 18.47 -7.70
N PHE A 50 16.73 18.28 -6.68
CA PHE A 50 17.45 19.31 -5.94
C PHE A 50 18.88 18.82 -5.70
N PRO A 51 19.87 19.69 -5.42
CA PRO A 51 21.24 19.25 -5.14
C PRO A 51 21.28 18.18 -4.04
N GLY A 52 21.69 16.96 -4.41
CA GLY A 52 21.75 15.80 -3.52
C GLY A 52 20.42 15.08 -3.23
N PHE A 53 19.34 15.38 -3.95
CA PHE A 53 18.04 14.74 -3.77
C PHE A 53 17.54 14.06 -5.06
N THR A 54 17.68 12.74 -5.08
CA THR A 54 17.18 11.87 -6.15
C THR A 54 15.86 11.24 -5.73
N VAL A 55 14.82 11.41 -6.56
CA VAL A 55 13.52 10.79 -6.32
C VAL A 55 13.59 9.32 -6.72
N MET A 56 13.39 8.42 -5.76
CA MET A 56 13.38 6.97 -6.01
C MET A 56 11.97 6.47 -6.31
N ASN A 57 11.85 5.39 -7.08
CA ASN A 57 10.56 4.74 -7.37
C ASN A 57 9.77 4.35 -6.10
N THR A 58 10.47 3.95 -5.03
CA THR A 58 9.90 3.62 -3.72
C THR A 58 9.31 4.83 -2.99
N MET A 59 9.85 6.03 -3.23
CA MET A 59 9.32 7.27 -2.65
C MET A 59 8.00 7.64 -3.30
N VAL A 60 7.90 7.49 -4.62
CA VAL A 60 6.67 7.77 -5.38
C VAL A 60 5.56 6.83 -4.93
N THR A 61 5.85 5.54 -4.79
CA THR A 61 4.86 4.56 -4.32
C THR A 61 4.43 4.81 -2.88
N ALA A 62 5.35 5.20 -1.99
CA ALA A 62 5.01 5.61 -0.63
C ALA A 62 4.07 6.83 -0.62
N TRP A 63 4.32 7.84 -1.46
CA TRP A 63 3.45 9.02 -1.56
C TRP A 63 2.06 8.69 -2.09
N ILE A 64 1.95 7.79 -3.07
CA ILE A 64 0.66 7.29 -3.57
C ILE A 64 -0.12 6.62 -2.43
N SER A 65 0.52 5.76 -1.66
CA SER A 65 -0.11 5.09 -0.50
C SER A 65 -0.61 6.10 0.54
N ILE A 66 0.17 7.15 0.81
CA ILE A 66 -0.23 8.23 1.73
C ILE A 66 -1.45 8.98 1.19
N ILE A 67 -1.47 9.34 -0.10
CA ILE A 67 -2.61 10.04 -0.72
C ILE A 67 -3.88 9.20 -0.63
N ILE A 68 -3.80 7.90 -0.94
CA ILE A 68 -4.92 6.97 -0.84
C ILE A 68 -5.45 6.93 0.60
N LEU A 69 -4.55 6.79 1.59
CA LEU A 69 -4.91 6.76 2.99
C LEU A 69 -5.62 8.06 3.43
N VAL A 70 -5.11 9.21 3.03
CA VAL A 70 -5.72 10.52 3.32
C VAL A 70 -7.11 10.63 2.71
N ILE A 71 -7.29 10.20 1.46
CA ILE A 71 -8.59 10.21 0.77
C ILE A 71 -9.60 9.34 1.52
N ILE A 72 -9.22 8.10 1.87
CA ILE A 72 -10.08 7.17 2.60
C ILE A 72 -10.46 7.76 3.97
N SER A 73 -9.47 8.28 4.71
CA SER A 73 -9.68 8.90 6.02
C SER A 73 -10.63 10.11 5.95
N TYR A 74 -10.44 10.98 4.96
CA TYR A 74 -11.31 12.13 4.74
C TYR A 74 -12.75 11.72 4.46
N PHE A 75 -12.98 10.75 3.57
CA PHE A 75 -14.33 10.29 3.27
C PHE A 75 -14.98 9.53 4.44
N ALA A 76 -14.20 8.80 5.23
CA ALA A 76 -14.69 8.10 6.42
C ALA A 76 -15.14 9.08 7.53
N THR A 77 -14.46 10.21 7.68
CA THR A 77 -14.73 11.18 8.77
C THR A 77 -15.71 12.30 8.39
N ARG A 78 -15.95 12.53 7.09
CA ARG A 78 -16.77 13.67 6.62
C ARG A 78 -18.25 13.62 7.02
N ARG A 79 -18.82 12.47 7.37
CA ARG A 79 -20.26 12.30 7.68
C ARG A 79 -20.52 11.47 8.93
N ILE A 80 -19.81 11.77 10.02
CA ILE A 80 -20.08 11.15 11.32
C ILE A 80 -21.38 11.73 11.90
N SER A 81 -22.33 10.86 12.22
CA SER A 81 -23.59 11.22 12.89
C SER A 81 -23.55 10.74 14.34
N GLU A 82 -24.18 11.46 15.28
CA GLU A 82 -24.23 11.05 16.69
C GLU A 82 -24.94 9.71 16.89
N VAL A 83 -25.98 9.44 16.10
CA VAL A 83 -26.64 8.13 16.06
C VAL A 83 -26.08 7.36 14.86
N PRO A 84 -25.27 6.31 15.08
CA PRO A 84 -24.67 5.56 13.99
C PRO A 84 -25.74 4.88 13.15
N ARG A 85 -25.67 5.04 11.83
CA ARG A 85 -26.57 4.40 10.87
C ARG A 85 -25.79 3.81 9.70
N GLY A 86 -26.16 2.60 9.27
CA GLY A 86 -25.56 1.93 8.11
C GLY A 86 -24.07 1.63 8.30
N MET A 87 -23.21 2.23 7.47
CA MET A 87 -21.78 1.93 7.41
C MET A 87 -20.97 2.42 8.61
N GLN A 88 -21.46 3.45 9.31
CA GLN A 88 -20.81 3.90 10.56
C GLN A 88 -20.77 2.78 11.59
N ASN A 89 -21.81 1.94 11.66
CA ASN A 89 -21.88 0.82 12.60
C ASN A 89 -20.76 -0.22 12.37
N LEU A 90 -20.44 -0.53 11.10
CA LEU A 90 -19.36 -1.45 10.78
C LEU A 90 -17.99 -0.88 11.14
N ILE A 91 -17.77 0.41 10.85
CA ILE A 91 -16.52 1.11 11.17
C ILE A 91 -16.34 1.20 12.68
N GLU A 92 -17.42 1.46 13.41
CA GLU A 92 -17.42 1.58 14.87
C GLU A 92 -17.08 0.24 15.53
N VAL A 93 -17.72 -0.86 15.10
CA VAL A 93 -17.37 -2.23 15.55
C VAL A 93 -15.90 -2.55 15.25
N PHE A 94 -15.40 -2.15 14.08
CA PHE A 94 -14.00 -2.36 13.73
C PHE A 94 -13.04 -1.56 14.64
N ILE A 95 -13.29 -0.27 14.83
CA ILE A 95 -12.47 0.59 15.71
C ILE A 95 -12.53 0.10 17.15
N GLU A 96 -13.70 -0.30 17.64
CA GLU A 96 -13.90 -0.83 18.97
C GLU A 96 -13.15 -2.15 19.17
N PHE A 97 -13.15 -3.04 18.18
CA PHE A 97 -12.33 -4.27 18.20
C PHE A 97 -10.84 -3.95 18.36
N PHE A 98 -10.29 -3.03 17.57
CA PHE A 98 -8.89 -2.65 17.66
C PHE A 98 -8.55 -1.91 18.95
N LEU A 99 -9.49 -1.12 19.47
CA LEU A 99 -9.33 -0.42 20.75
C LEU A 99 -9.26 -1.44 21.89
N ASN A 100 -10.20 -2.38 21.94
CA ASN A 100 -10.21 -3.46 22.92
C ASN A 100 -8.95 -4.33 22.84
N LEU A 101 -8.49 -4.65 21.63
CA LEU A 101 -7.21 -5.34 21.43
C LEU A 101 -6.05 -4.52 22.01
N SER A 102 -6.00 -3.23 21.71
CA SER A 102 -4.96 -2.33 22.24
C SER A 102 -5.02 -2.21 23.77
N GLU A 103 -6.21 -2.11 24.34
CA GLU A 103 -6.45 -2.07 25.80
C GLU A 103 -6.00 -3.39 26.47
N SER A 104 -6.22 -4.55 25.82
CA SER A 104 -5.76 -5.85 26.34
C SER A 104 -4.24 -6.02 26.36
N ILE A 105 -3.52 -5.36 25.44
CA ILE A 105 -2.05 -5.46 25.32
C ILE A 105 -1.35 -4.42 26.20
N ALA A 106 -1.78 -3.16 26.12
CA ALA A 106 -1.08 -2.02 26.74
C ALA A 106 -1.71 -1.52 28.05
N GLY A 107 -2.91 -2.02 28.38
CA GLY A 107 -3.75 -1.51 29.46
C GLY A 107 -4.57 -0.28 29.04
N PRO A 108 -5.74 -0.03 29.67
CA PRO A 108 -6.73 0.95 29.23
C PRO A 108 -6.21 2.39 29.18
N GLU A 109 -5.36 2.77 30.13
CA GLU A 109 -4.85 4.14 30.26
C GLU A 109 -3.82 4.49 29.16
N ARG A 110 -2.95 3.53 28.80
CA ARG A 110 -1.94 3.72 27.75
C ARG A 110 -2.50 3.48 26.36
N ALA A 111 -3.40 2.50 26.21
CA ALA A 111 -3.98 2.13 24.93
C ALA A 111 -4.65 3.31 24.23
N ARG A 112 -5.53 4.06 24.92
CA ARG A 112 -6.22 5.23 24.31
C ARG A 112 -5.26 6.32 23.83
N ARG A 113 -4.10 6.46 24.48
CA ARG A 113 -3.08 7.46 24.11
C ARG A 113 -2.28 7.03 22.88
N PHE A 114 -1.92 5.75 22.76
CA PHE A 114 -1.13 5.24 21.63
C PHE A 114 -1.97 4.70 20.47
N PHE A 115 -3.26 4.46 20.69
CA PHE A 115 -4.19 3.91 19.71
C PHE A 115 -4.15 4.65 18.36
N PRO A 116 -4.18 6.00 18.30
CA PRO A 116 -4.13 6.71 17.01
C PRO A 116 -2.84 6.42 16.23
N LEU A 117 -1.70 6.31 16.92
CA LEU A 117 -0.42 5.98 16.30
C LEU A 117 -0.41 4.55 15.76
N VAL A 118 -0.81 3.59 16.58
CA VAL A 118 -0.87 2.16 16.21
C VAL A 118 -1.81 1.96 15.03
N MET A 119 -3.00 2.55 15.08
CA MET A 119 -3.97 2.48 13.99
C MET A 119 -3.45 3.11 12.70
N THR A 120 -2.76 4.26 12.79
CA THR A 120 -2.19 4.90 11.59
C THR A 120 -1.12 4.03 10.94
N ILE A 121 -0.23 3.45 11.74
CA ILE A 121 0.81 2.53 11.24
C ILE A 121 0.16 1.30 10.60
N PHE A 122 -0.84 0.70 11.26
CA PHE A 122 -1.57 -0.44 10.75
C PHE A 122 -2.24 -0.13 9.40
N LEU A 123 -2.99 0.97 9.32
CA LEU A 123 -3.68 1.38 8.09
C LEU A 123 -2.69 1.70 6.97
N TYR A 124 -1.57 2.37 7.28
CA TYR A 124 -0.52 2.64 6.30
C TYR A 124 0.09 1.34 5.74
N ILE A 125 0.48 0.40 6.60
CA ILE A 125 1.05 -0.89 6.17
C ILE A 125 0.04 -1.66 5.32
N MET A 126 -1.22 -1.70 5.76
CA MET A 126 -2.30 -2.36 5.01
C MET A 126 -2.43 -1.78 3.60
N ILE A 127 -2.53 -0.46 3.45
CA ILE A 127 -2.63 0.20 2.14
C ILE A 127 -1.36 -0.02 1.31
N SER A 128 -0.17 0.13 1.90
CA SER A 128 1.11 -0.07 1.22
C SER A 128 1.27 -1.49 0.70
N ASN A 129 0.79 -2.49 1.44
CA ASN A 129 0.82 -3.87 0.98
C ASN A 129 -0.20 -4.11 -0.14
N TRP A 130 -1.35 -3.46 -0.05
CA TRP A 130 -2.41 -3.58 -1.05
C TRP A 130 -2.06 -2.93 -2.37
N THR A 131 -1.31 -1.83 -2.36
CA THR A 131 -0.79 -1.22 -3.60
C THR A 131 0.11 -2.17 -4.37
N GLY A 132 0.82 -3.08 -3.68
CA GLY A 132 1.64 -4.12 -4.31
C GLY A 132 0.84 -5.20 -5.07
N ILE A 133 -0.46 -5.33 -4.81
CA ILE A 133 -1.35 -6.29 -5.47
C ILE A 133 -2.05 -5.65 -6.68
N LEU A 134 -2.00 -4.32 -6.82
CA LEU A 134 -2.68 -3.64 -7.93
C LEU A 134 -2.05 -4.00 -9.28
N PRO A 135 -2.86 -4.36 -10.29
CA PRO A 135 -2.35 -4.65 -11.63
C PRO A 135 -1.63 -3.42 -12.19
N GLY A 136 -0.37 -3.61 -12.60
CA GLY A 136 0.52 -2.54 -13.09
C GLY A 136 1.58 -2.08 -12.08
N PHE A 137 1.48 -2.44 -10.80
CA PHE A 137 2.52 -2.14 -9.81
C PHE A 137 3.73 -3.04 -10.04
N GLY A 138 4.91 -2.45 -10.28
CA GLY A 138 6.14 -3.18 -10.65
C GLY A 138 6.27 -3.55 -12.15
N THR A 139 5.21 -3.39 -12.93
CA THR A 139 5.22 -3.60 -14.40
C THR A 139 5.18 -2.28 -15.18
N ILE A 140 4.68 -1.20 -14.57
CA ILE A 140 4.72 0.15 -15.14
C ILE A 140 6.11 0.74 -14.84
N GLY A 141 7.03 0.53 -15.77
CA GLY A 141 8.34 1.17 -15.85
C GLY A 141 8.55 1.72 -17.25
N TRP A 142 9.57 2.54 -17.44
CA TRP A 142 10.04 2.86 -18.78
C TRP A 142 10.55 1.57 -19.42
N ILE A 143 10.11 1.28 -20.64
CA ILE A 143 10.68 0.16 -21.39
C ILE A 143 12.10 0.61 -21.77
N GLU A 144 13.10 0.06 -21.11
CA GLU A 144 14.48 0.17 -21.59
C GLU A 144 14.55 -0.48 -22.97
N SER A 145 14.94 0.30 -23.97
CA SER A 145 15.14 -0.24 -25.30
C SER A 145 16.35 -1.18 -25.27
N ALA A 146 16.37 -2.21 -26.11
CA ALA A 146 17.42 -3.24 -26.10
C ALA A 146 18.86 -2.66 -26.19
N ASP A 147 19.01 -1.47 -26.77
CA ASP A 147 20.28 -0.74 -26.87
C ASP A 147 20.81 -0.27 -25.49
N ASP A 148 19.93 0.11 -24.56
CA ASP A 148 20.32 0.59 -23.23
C ASP A 148 20.87 -0.56 -22.36
N VAL A 149 20.32 -1.77 -22.49
CA VAL A 149 20.78 -2.98 -21.76
C VAL A 149 22.19 -3.39 -22.21
N ILE A 150 22.48 -3.28 -23.52
CA ILE A 150 23.79 -3.61 -24.08
C ILE A 150 24.85 -2.62 -23.56
N HIS A 151 24.51 -1.33 -23.51
CA HIS A 151 25.44 -0.29 -23.05
C HIS A 151 25.82 -0.43 -21.57
N HIS A 152 24.90 -0.87 -20.70
CA HIS A 152 25.17 -1.13 -19.28
C HIS A 152 26.02 -2.39 -19.05
N ARG A 153 25.84 -3.45 -19.86
CA ARG A 153 26.71 -4.64 -19.81
C ARG A 153 28.12 -4.34 -20.25
N GLU A 154 28.28 -3.55 -21.32
CA GLU A 154 29.59 -3.20 -21.86
C GLU A 154 30.41 -2.34 -20.89
N VAL A 155 29.76 -1.44 -20.13
CA VAL A 155 30.40 -0.65 -19.06
C VAL A 155 30.75 -1.53 -17.85
N ALA A 156 29.92 -2.50 -17.49
CA ALA A 156 30.18 -3.42 -16.39
C ALA A 156 31.34 -4.41 -16.69
N GLU A 157 31.46 -4.85 -17.94
CA GLU A 157 32.53 -5.75 -18.38
C GLU A 157 33.84 -5.00 -18.69
N GLY A 158 33.76 -3.78 -19.25
CA GLY A 158 34.94 -2.95 -19.56
C GLY A 158 35.65 -2.35 -18.34
N GLY A 159 34.96 -2.22 -17.20
CA GLY A 159 35.53 -1.71 -15.95
C GLY A 159 36.37 -2.72 -15.16
N GLN A 160 36.34 -4.01 -15.51
CA GLN A 160 37.16 -5.06 -14.85
C GLN A 160 38.48 -5.36 -15.57
N ALA A 161 38.77 -4.67 -16.67
CA ALA A 161 39.96 -4.90 -17.49
C ALA A 161 41.13 -3.92 -17.23
N ASN A 162 41.03 -3.04 -16.22
CA ASN A 162 42.12 -2.14 -15.81
C ASN A 162 42.40 -2.20 -14.31
#